data_AF-A0A7J7IC18-F1
#
_entry.id   AF-A0A7J7IC18-F1
#
_cell.length_a   1.000
_cell.length_b   1.000
_cell.length_c   1.000
_cell.angle_alpha   90.00
_cell.angle_beta   90.00
_cell.angle_gamma   90.00
#
_symmetry.space_group_name_H-M   'P 1'
#
loop_
_entity.id
_entity.type
_entity.pdbx_description
1 polymer ?
#
loop_
_entity_poly.entity_id
_entity_poly.type
_entity_poly.pdbx_seq_one_letter_code
_entity_poly.pdbx_strand_id
1 'polypeptide(L)' 'MRGGILGLGGVGHMGVKIAKAMGHHVTVISSSDKKRVEALEHLGADDYLVSSNVSRMRTITWSP' A
#
# COMPACT_ATOMS: atom_id res chain seq x y z
N MET A 1 6.81 -11.67 3.71
CA MET A 1 5.88 -11.06 4.70
C MET A 1 4.96 -10.09 3.98
N ARG A 2 3.76 -9.83 4.50
CA ARG A 2 2.80 -8.88 3.92
C ARG A 2 2.68 -7.66 4.84
N GLY A 3 2.64 -6.46 4.28
CA GLY A 3 2.62 -5.21 5.06
C GLY A 3 1.83 -4.09 4.38
N GLY A 4 1.25 -3.22 5.20
CA GLY A 4 0.50 -2.05 4.76
C GLY A 4 1.29 -0.76 4.95
N ILE A 5 1.27 0.14 3.97
CA ILE A 5 1.80 1.50 4.09
C ILE A 5 0.62 2.48 4.06
N LEU A 6 0.37 3.18 5.17
CA LEU A 6 -0.68 4.19 5.27
C LEU A 6 -0.15 5.57 4.83
N GLY A 7 -0.69 6.07 3.72
CA GLY A 7 -0.36 7.35 3.12
C GLY A 7 0.85 7.29 2.19
N LEU A 8 0.73 7.92 1.03
CA LEU A 8 1.79 7.95 0.00
C LEU A 8 2.42 9.35 -0.12
N GLY A 9 2.97 9.86 0.98
CA GLY A 9 3.85 11.05 1.02
C GLY A 9 5.33 10.68 0.83
N GLY A 10 6.27 11.57 1.15
CA GLY A 10 7.71 11.29 1.00
C GLY A 10 8.18 10.04 1.74
N VAL A 11 7.75 9.86 3.00
CA VAL A 11 8.08 8.66 3.80
C VAL A 11 7.41 7.40 3.24
N GLY A 12 6.14 7.51 2.83
CA GLY A 12 5.40 6.39 2.26
C GLY A 12 6.03 5.85 0.97
N HIS A 13 6.53 6.75 0.11
CA HIS A 13 7.28 6.38 -1.09
C HIS A 13 8.51 5.53 -0.78
N MET A 14 9.29 5.97 0.20
CA MET A 14 10.49 5.25 0.63
C MET A 14 10.12 3.91 1.28
N GLY A 15 9.07 3.88 2.09
CA GLY A 15 8.55 2.66 2.70
C GLY A 15 8.17 1.58 1.68
N VAL A 16 7.47 1.97 0.60
CA VAL A 16 7.11 1.03 -0.48
C VAL A 16 8.38 0.49 -1.15
N LYS A 17 9.30 1.37 -1.57
CA LYS A 17 10.53 0.95 -2.26
C LYS A 17 11.38 0.00 -1.41
N ILE A 18 11.56 0.30 -0.12
CA ILE A 18 12.33 -0.55 0.80
C ILE A 18 11.65 -1.91 0.96
N ALA A 19 10.34 -1.93 1.25
CA ALA A 19 9.62 -3.18 1.45
C ALA A 19 9.59 -4.05 0.18
N LYS A 20 9.44 -3.44 -1.00
CA LYS A 20 9.52 -4.16 -2.28
C LYS A 20 10.94 -4.69 -2.56
N ALA A 21 11.99 -3.93 -2.26
CA ALA A 21 13.37 -4.40 -2.37
C ALA A 21 13.64 -5.61 -1.44
N MET A 22 12.95 -5.69 -0.31
CA MET A 22 13.00 -6.83 0.60
C MET A 22 12.09 -8.00 0.17
N GLY A 23 11.46 -7.95 -1.01
CA GLY A 23 10.57 -9.00 -1.53
C GLY A 23 9.23 -9.12 -0.80
N HIS A 24 8.79 -8.06 -0.12
CA HIS A 24 7.52 -8.08 0.61
C HIS A 24 6.34 -7.80 -0.31
N HIS A 25 5.18 -8.29 0.09
CA HIS A 25 3.90 -7.90 -0.50
C HIS A 25 3.43 -6.63 0.19
N VAL A 26 3.28 -5.54 -0.56
CA VAL A 26 3.00 -4.21 -0.05
C VAL A 26 1.64 -3.74 -0.54
N THR A 27 0.81 -3.33 0.40
CA THR A 27 -0.46 -2.66 0.10
C THR A 27 -0.41 -1.22 0.55
N VAL A 28 -0.65 -0.30 -0.38
CA VAL A 28 -0.74 1.12 -0.06
C VAL A 28 -2.18 1.44 0.34
N ILE A 29 -2.34 2.11 1.47
CA ILE A 29 -3.63 2.55 2.00
C ILE A 29 -3.66 4.07 1.93
N SER A 30 -4.70 4.66 1.34
CA SER A 30 -4.82 6.10 1.15
C SER A 30 -6.25 6.58 1.38
N SER A 31 -6.44 7.85 1.72
CA SER A 31 -7.77 8.45 1.88
C SER A 31 -8.50 8.70 0.56
N SER A 32 -7.78 8.72 -0.57
CA SER A 32 -8.34 8.94 -1.91
C SER A 32 -7.62 8.12 -2.98
N ASP A 33 -8.23 8.01 -4.16
CA ASP A 33 -7.68 7.20 -5.25
C ASP A 33 -6.59 7.90 -6.09
N LYS A 34 -6.30 9.17 -5.78
CA LYS A 34 -5.42 10.04 -6.56
C LYS A 34 -4.01 9.49 -6.78
N LYS A 35 -3.53 8.63 -5.90
CA LYS A 35 -2.17 8.08 -5.91
C LYS A 35 -2.11 6.60 -6.27
N ARG A 36 -3.21 6.02 -6.77
CA ARG A 36 -3.27 4.61 -7.15
C ARG A 36 -2.26 4.27 -8.23
N VAL A 37 -2.24 5.04 -9.32
CA VAL A 37 -1.33 4.83 -10.45
C VAL A 37 0.12 4.91 -9.99
N GLU A 38 0.46 5.95 -9.21
CA GLU A 38 1.80 6.11 -8.64
C GLU A 38 2.21 4.92 -7.75
N ALA A 39 1.33 4.48 -6.85
CA ALA A 39 1.60 3.34 -5.98
C ALA A 39 1.82 2.03 -6.76
N LEU A 40 0.96 1.70 -7.71
CA LEU A 40 0.97 0.41 -8.41
C LEU A 40 2.02 0.39 -9.52
N GLU A 41 2.06 1.41 -10.36
CA GLU A 41 2.86 1.41 -11.59
C GLU A 41 4.26 1.99 -11.39
N HIS A 42 4.42 3.01 -10.54
CA HIS A 42 5.72 3.67 -10.36
C HIS A 42 6.50 3.15 -9.15
N LEU A 43 5.81 2.74 -8.08
CA LEU A 43 6.45 2.21 -6.87
C LEU A 43 6.41 0.69 -6.76
N GLY A 44 5.58 0.02 -7.55
CA GLY A 44 5.47 -1.43 -7.56
C GLY A 44 4.79 -2.01 -6.32
N ALA A 45 3.89 -1.25 -5.68
CA ALA A 45 3.00 -1.84 -4.68
C ALA A 45 2.11 -2.92 -5.34
N ASP A 46 1.85 -4.00 -4.61
CA ASP A 46 1.06 -5.12 -5.12
C ASP A 46 -0.44 -4.81 -5.08
N ASP A 47 -0.86 -3.97 -4.13
CA ASP A 47 -2.26 -3.63 -3.90
C ASP A 47 -2.44 -2.18 -3.46
N TYR A 48 -3.63 -1.64 -3.72
CA TYR A 48 -4.03 -0.30 -3.30
C TYR A 48 -5.46 -0.26 -2.74
N LEU A 49 -5.58 0.32 -1.54
CA LEU A 49 -6.82 0.43 -0.79
C LEU A 49 -7.16 1.88 -0.47
N VAL A 50 -8.41 2.26 -0.70
CA VAL A 50 -8.95 3.54 -0.22
C VAL A 50 -9.59 3.31 1.15
N SER A 51 -9.15 4.04 2.18
CA SER A 51 -9.54 3.83 3.57
C SER A 51 -11.03 4.03 3.85
N SER A 52 -11.74 4.77 3.00
CA SER A 52 -13.21 4.90 3.09
C SER A 52 -13.95 3.63 2.66
N ASN A 53 -13.29 2.69 1.98
CA ASN A 53 -13.87 1.39 1.65
C ASN A 53 -13.73 0.43 2.85
N VAL A 54 -14.62 0.60 3.82
CA VAL A 54 -14.65 -0.17 5.08
C VAL A 54 -14.74 -1.67 4.83
N SER A 55 -15.53 -2.10 3.83
CA SER A 55 -15.67 -3.51 3.47
C SER A 55 -14.33 -4.10 3.05
N ARG A 56 -13.58 -3.42 2.17
CA ARG A 56 -12.26 -3.88 1.73
C ARG A 56 -11.24 -3.86 2.87
N MET A 57 -11.29 -2.88 3.78
CA MET A 57 -10.39 -2.83 4.93
C MET A 57 -10.53 -4.05 5.85
N ARG A 58 -11.77 -4.56 6.05
CA ARG A 58 -12.03 -5.70 6.93
C ARG A 58 -11.60 -7.05 6.34
N THR A 59 -11.52 -7.16 5.01
CA THR A 59 -11.15 -8.41 4.33
C THR A 59 -9.65 -8.65 4.30
N ILE A 60 -8.86 -7.59 4.42
CA ILE A 60 -7.40 -7.71 4.43
C ILE A 60 -6.96 -8.43 5.72
N THR A 61 -6.40 -9.62 5.56
CA THR A 61 -5.81 -10.43 6.62
C THR A 61 -4.29 -10.45 6.44
N TRP A 62 -3.59 -9.70 7.29
CA TRP A 62 -2.15 -9.77 7.42
C TRP A 62 -1.83 -10.89 8.43
N SER A 63 -1.17 -11.96 7.99
CA SER A 63 -0.64 -12.94 8.95
C SER A 63 0.38 -12.24 9.87
N PRO A 64 0.34 -12.49 11.19
CA PRO A 64 1.33 -11.96 12.12
C PRO A 64 2.75 -12.45 11.81
#